data_AF-A0A9D8MY36-F1
#
_entry.id   AF-A0A9D8MY36-F1
#
_cell.length_a   1.000
_cell.length_b   1.000
_cell.length_c   1.000
_cell.angle_alpha   90.00
_cell.angle_beta   90.00
_cell.angle_gamma   90.00
#
_symmetry.space_group_name_H-M   'P 1'
#
loop_
_entity.id
_entity.type
_entity.pdbx_description
1 polymer ?
#
loop_
_entity_poly.entity_id
_entity_poly.type
_entity_poly.pdbx_seq_one_letter_code
_entity_poly.pdbx_strand_id
1 'polypeptide(L)'
;MKRKTNRSSQQTLKDLIQQVEWKEVAEELALCFPEKQQNLSDYEQVFHTLNDLDPIPSGAQIVIASFGTEPDSGESYYVYGKRNPHDGGSTLSFTPWANWLGMGVSTAASLIISKVRKVALCLYDICYYGFSELSIQEEQRAFQEEFGL
;
A
#
# COMPACT_ATOMS: atom_id res chain seq x y z
N MET A 1 30.03 -22.33 -13.65
CA MET A 1 30.00 -21.20 -12.70
C MET A 1 28.54 -20.89 -12.36
N LYS A 2 28.04 -21.31 -11.20
CA LYS A 2 26.63 -21.11 -10.80
C LYS A 2 26.48 -19.67 -10.30
N ARG A 3 25.70 -18.84 -11.00
CA ARG A 3 25.30 -17.52 -10.51
C ARG A 3 24.44 -17.73 -9.27
N LYS A 4 24.95 -17.31 -8.10
CA LYS A 4 24.13 -17.17 -6.89
C LYS A 4 23.12 -16.06 -7.17
N THR A 5 21.87 -16.41 -7.40
CA THR A 5 20.76 -15.48 -7.39
C THR A 5 20.65 -14.95 -5.96
N ASN A 6 21.02 -13.69 -5.77
CA ASN A 6 20.82 -12.98 -4.53
C ASN A 6 19.30 -12.73 -4.40
N ARG A 7 18.56 -13.69 -3.82
CA ARG A 7 17.18 -13.43 -3.40
C ARG A 7 17.27 -12.51 -2.19
N SER A 8 17.20 -11.20 -2.43
CA SER A 8 16.70 -10.28 -1.43
C SER A 8 15.34 -10.82 -1.00
N SER A 9 15.20 -11.22 0.27
CA SER A 9 13.90 -11.60 0.83
C SER A 9 13.01 -10.37 0.74
N GLN A 10 12.04 -10.39 -0.17
CA GLN A 10 11.08 -9.30 -0.32
C GLN A 10 10.26 -9.18 0.98
N GLN A 11 10.30 -8.01 1.61
CA GLN A 11 9.56 -7.74 2.84
C GLN A 11 8.06 -7.63 2.56
N THR A 12 7.24 -8.15 3.47
CA THR A 12 5.79 -7.96 3.41
C THR A 12 5.41 -6.54 3.86
N LEU A 13 4.18 -6.10 3.59
CA LEU A 13 3.70 -4.84 4.14
C LEU A 13 3.68 -4.87 5.68
N LYS A 14 3.32 -6.01 6.29
CA LYS A 14 3.38 -6.19 7.74
C LYS A 14 4.80 -5.94 8.28
N ASP A 15 5.81 -6.54 7.66
CA ASP A 15 7.20 -6.37 8.07
C ASP A 15 7.63 -4.90 8.01
N LEU A 16 7.17 -4.15 7.01
CA LEU A 16 7.52 -2.74 6.86
C LEU A 16 6.83 -1.87 7.91
N ILE A 17 5.55 -2.10 8.20
CA ILE A 17 4.79 -1.36 9.22
C ILE A 17 5.44 -1.53 10.60
N GLN A 18 5.85 -2.75 10.95
CA GLN A 18 6.52 -3.03 12.24
C GLN A 18 7.93 -2.43 12.37
N GLN A 19 8.46 -1.81 11.31
CA GLN A 19 9.82 -1.24 11.26
C GLN A 19 9.84 0.28 11.22
N VAL A 20 8.69 0.93 11.28
CA VAL A 20 8.57 2.38 11.20
C VAL A 20 7.68 2.89 12.33
N GLU A 21 7.90 4.14 12.73
CA GLU A 21 7.04 4.79 13.72
C GLU A 21 5.95 5.60 13.04
N TRP A 22 4.76 5.67 13.67
CA TRP A 22 3.65 6.46 13.15
C TRP A 22 4.05 7.91 12.85
N LYS A 23 4.85 8.53 13.72
CA LYS A 23 5.31 9.90 13.53
C LYS A 23 6.02 10.11 12.19
N GLU A 24 6.90 9.19 11.81
CA GLU A 24 7.64 9.27 10.54
C GLU A 24 6.69 9.08 9.35
N VAL A 25 5.73 8.16 9.48
CA VAL A 25 4.70 7.91 8.46
C VAL A 25 3.78 9.13 8.28
N ALA A 26 3.39 9.79 9.37
CA ALA A 26 2.55 10.99 9.34
C ALA A 26 3.24 12.17 8.67
N GLU A 27 4.53 12.38 8.96
CA GLU A 27 5.36 13.41 8.30
C GLU A 27 5.45 13.15 6.79
N GLU A 28 5.64 11.89 6.40
CA GLU A 28 5.72 11.48 5.00
C GLU A 28 4.36 11.57 4.27
N LEU A 29 3.26 11.19 4.93
CA LEU A 29 1.90 11.39 4.40
C LEU A 29 1.61 12.87 4.17
N ALA A 30 1.95 13.74 5.12
CA ALA A 30 1.73 15.18 5.00
C ALA A 30 2.58 15.82 3.89
N LEU A 31 3.74 15.23 3.58
CA LEU A 31 4.62 15.66 2.49
C LEU A 31 4.11 15.18 1.12
N CYS A 32 3.68 13.92 1.02
CA CYS A 32 3.17 13.35 -0.22
C CYS A 32 1.75 13.83 -0.57
N PHE A 33 0.91 14.07 0.45
CA PHE A 33 -0.52 14.39 0.30
C PHE A 33 -0.93 15.52 1.27
N PRO A 34 -0.47 16.77 1.06
CA PRO A 34 -0.74 17.89 1.97
C PRO A 34 -2.23 18.15 2.22
N GLU A 35 -3.09 17.86 1.24
CA GLU A 35 -4.54 18.01 1.34
C GLU A 35 -5.18 17.02 2.32
N LYS A 36 -4.47 15.96 2.71
CA LYS A 36 -4.95 14.94 3.64
C LYS A 36 -4.51 15.17 5.09
N GLN A 37 -3.82 16.27 5.37
CA GLN A 37 -3.36 16.60 6.73
C GLN A 37 -4.50 16.62 7.78
N GLN A 38 -5.70 17.05 7.38
CA GLN A 38 -6.87 17.05 8.26
C GLN A 38 -7.34 15.66 8.70
N ASN A 39 -6.92 14.60 8.00
CA ASN A 39 -7.30 13.21 8.27
C ASN A 39 -6.20 12.39 8.95
N LEU A 40 -5.09 13.00 9.38
CA LEU A 40 -3.96 12.25 9.95
C LEU A 40 -4.37 11.38 11.16
N SER A 41 -5.31 11.83 11.98
CA SER A 41 -5.83 11.02 13.10
C SER A 41 -6.55 9.75 12.63
N ASP A 42 -7.22 9.79 11.48
CA ASP A 42 -7.91 8.63 10.93
C ASP A 42 -6.90 7.64 10.35
N TYR A 43 -5.86 8.15 9.67
CA TYR A 43 -4.73 7.35 9.22
C TYR A 43 -3.94 6.71 10.37
N GLU A 44 -3.77 7.40 11.51
CA GLU A 44 -3.13 6.86 12.71
C GLU A 44 -3.87 5.63 13.23
N GLN A 45 -5.20 5.70 13.30
CA GLN A 45 -6.03 4.58 13.73
C GLN A 45 -5.88 3.39 12.79
N VAL A 46 -5.88 3.62 11.48
CA VAL A 46 -5.66 2.54 10.50
C VAL A 46 -4.25 1.97 10.64
N PHE A 47 -3.23 2.81 10.78
CA PHE A 47 -1.84 2.36 10.99
C PHE A 47 -1.72 1.43 12.20
N HIS A 48 -2.28 1.81 13.35
CA HIS A 48 -2.25 0.96 14.54
C HIS A 48 -3.07 -0.32 14.36
N THR A 49 -4.23 -0.24 13.71
CA THR A 49 -5.05 -1.42 13.39
C THR A 49 -4.26 -2.41 12.52
N LEU A 50 -3.60 -1.93 11.47
CA LEU A 50 -2.74 -2.73 10.60
C LEU A 50 -1.53 -3.31 11.33
N ASN A 51 -0.97 -2.56 12.29
CA ASN A 51 0.15 -3.00 13.11
C ASN A 51 -0.24 -4.13 14.08
N ASP A 52 -1.51 -4.22 14.48
CA ASP A 52 -2.00 -5.26 15.39
C ASP A 52 -2.65 -6.45 14.65
N LEU A 53 -3.08 -6.26 13.40
CA LEU A 53 -3.76 -7.29 12.60
C LEU A 53 -2.81 -8.38 12.08
N ASP A 54 -3.19 -9.64 12.20
CA ASP A 54 -2.42 -10.76 11.65
C ASP A 54 -2.50 -10.82 10.11
N PRO A 55 -1.37 -10.96 9.40
CA PRO A 55 -1.38 -11.07 7.94
C PRO A 55 -1.92 -12.42 7.47
N ILE A 56 -2.62 -12.41 6.33
CA ILE A 56 -2.92 -13.63 5.56
C ILE A 56 -1.85 -13.79 4.49
N PRO A 57 -1.02 -14.86 4.53
CA PRO A 57 0.05 -15.07 3.55
C PRO A 57 -0.46 -15.03 2.11
N SER A 58 0.23 -14.26 1.27
CA SER A 58 -0.14 -14.09 -0.13
C SER A 58 1.06 -14.25 -1.06
N GLY A 59 0.83 -14.90 -2.20
CA GLY A 59 1.79 -14.91 -3.31
C GLY A 59 1.75 -13.64 -4.17
N ALA A 60 0.79 -12.74 -3.92
CA ALA A 60 0.70 -11.47 -4.62
C ALA A 60 1.68 -10.43 -4.07
N GLN A 61 1.93 -9.39 -4.87
CA GLN A 61 2.86 -8.31 -4.58
C GLN A 61 2.18 -6.96 -4.70
N ILE A 62 2.55 -6.07 -3.79
CA ILE A 62 2.31 -4.64 -3.91
C ILE A 62 3.49 -4.05 -4.69
N VAL A 63 3.19 -3.29 -5.73
CA VAL A 63 4.17 -2.57 -6.53
C VAL A 63 3.90 -1.08 -6.43
N ILE A 64 4.93 -0.33 -6.06
CA ILE A 64 4.91 1.13 -6.02
C ILE A 64 5.69 1.65 -7.24
N ALA A 65 5.06 2.51 -8.03
CA ALA A 65 5.67 3.14 -9.19
C ALA A 65 5.44 4.65 -9.17
N SER A 66 6.29 5.41 -9.88
CA SER A 66 6.07 6.83 -10.16
C SER A 66 6.01 7.08 -11.67
N PHE A 67 5.23 8.08 -12.10
CA PHE A 67 5.13 8.49 -13.52
C PHE A 67 5.99 9.72 -13.86
N GLY A 68 6.87 10.12 -12.95
CA GLY A 68 7.69 11.32 -13.08
C GLY A 68 7.16 12.48 -12.26
N THR A 69 7.84 13.62 -12.41
CA THR A 69 7.55 14.86 -11.70
C THR A 69 6.78 15.78 -12.64
N GLU A 70 5.54 16.09 -12.30
CA GLU A 70 4.81 17.17 -12.97
C GLU A 70 5.31 18.52 -12.42
N PRO A 71 5.48 19.56 -13.25
CA PRO A 71 6.09 20.83 -12.84
C PRO A 71 5.44 21.50 -11.62
N ASP A 72 4.13 21.30 -11.45
CA ASP A 72 3.31 22.00 -10.45
C ASP A 72 2.77 21.09 -9.32
N SER A 73 2.83 19.76 -9.48
CA SER A 73 2.24 18.81 -8.52
C SER A 73 3.23 17.81 -7.91
N GLY A 74 4.51 17.87 -8.28
CA GLY A 74 5.54 17.00 -7.73
C GLY A 74 5.50 15.58 -8.30
N GLU A 75 6.12 14.63 -7.60
CA GLU A 75 6.18 13.23 -8.03
C GLU A 75 4.88 12.50 -7.68
N SER A 76 4.18 11.99 -8.70
CA SER A 76 2.97 11.20 -8.51
C SER A 76 3.29 9.72 -8.40
N TYR A 77 2.71 9.07 -7.37
CA TYR A 77 2.90 7.65 -7.09
C TYR A 77 1.62 6.84 -7.31
N TYR A 78 1.79 5.57 -7.68
CA TYR A 78 0.72 4.59 -7.81
C TYR A 78 1.08 3.33 -7.05
N VAL A 79 0.09 2.75 -6.37
CA VAL A 79 0.17 1.46 -5.68
C VAL A 79 -0.75 0.49 -6.41
N TYR A 80 -0.24 -0.68 -6.77
CA TYR A 80 -1.05 -1.70 -7.44
C TYR A 80 -0.58 -3.12 -7.14
N GLY A 81 -1.48 -4.07 -7.37
CA GLY A 81 -1.27 -5.49 -7.14
C GLY A 81 -0.76 -6.22 -8.39
N LYS A 82 0.17 -7.15 -8.19
CA LYS A 82 0.57 -8.15 -9.20
C LYS A 82 0.67 -9.53 -8.59
N ARG A 83 0.14 -10.54 -9.30
CA ARG A 83 0.30 -11.95 -8.90
C ARG A 83 1.43 -12.63 -9.65
N ASN A 84 1.58 -12.33 -10.94
CA ASN A 84 2.71 -12.73 -11.76
C ASN A 84 3.43 -11.51 -12.35
N PRO A 85 4.75 -11.61 -12.64
CA PRO A 85 5.52 -10.51 -13.24
C PRO A 85 4.96 -10.02 -14.60
N HIS A 86 4.30 -10.92 -15.33
CA HIS A 86 3.73 -10.67 -16.65
C HIS A 86 2.28 -10.18 -16.62
N ASP A 87 1.64 -10.17 -15.44
CA ASP A 87 0.26 -9.70 -15.32
C ASP A 87 0.22 -8.18 -15.52
N GLY A 88 -0.90 -7.70 -16.06
CA GLY A 88 -1.28 -6.30 -15.90
C GLY A 88 -1.42 -5.98 -14.40
N GLY A 89 -1.07 -4.76 -14.00
CA GLY A 89 -1.34 -4.31 -12.63
C GLY A 89 -2.85 -4.30 -12.37
N SER A 90 -3.25 -4.70 -11.17
CA SER A 90 -4.63 -4.64 -10.71
C SER A 90 -4.74 -3.62 -9.57
N THR A 91 -5.88 -2.92 -9.49
CA THR A 91 -6.14 -2.14 -8.29
C THR A 91 -6.25 -3.07 -7.08
N LEU A 92 -5.76 -2.60 -5.94
CA LEU A 92 -5.92 -3.27 -4.66
C LEU A 92 -7.12 -2.72 -3.86
N SER A 93 -7.85 -1.75 -4.44
CA SER A 93 -9.15 -1.28 -3.96
C SER A 93 -10.03 -2.44 -3.51
N PHE A 94 -10.58 -2.35 -2.29
CA PHE A 94 -11.41 -3.38 -1.64
C PHE A 94 -10.72 -4.69 -1.26
N THR A 95 -9.41 -4.84 -1.45
CA THR A 95 -8.72 -6.00 -0.89
C THR A 95 -8.73 -5.92 0.64
N PRO A 96 -9.10 -6.99 1.37
CA PRO A 96 -9.05 -7.00 2.83
C PRO A 96 -7.65 -6.64 3.34
N TRP A 97 -7.59 -5.88 4.43
CA TRP A 97 -6.37 -5.39 5.04
C TRP A 97 -5.43 -6.53 5.45
N ALA A 98 -5.96 -7.62 6.00
CA ALA A 98 -5.15 -8.80 6.32
C ALA A 98 -4.45 -9.39 5.09
N ASN A 99 -5.08 -9.33 3.91
CA ASN A 99 -4.48 -9.77 2.65
C ASN A 99 -3.38 -8.80 2.18
N TRP A 100 -3.60 -7.49 2.29
CA TRP A 100 -2.56 -6.47 2.03
C TRP A 100 -1.31 -6.73 2.86
N LEU A 101 -1.49 -6.98 4.16
CA LEU A 101 -0.39 -7.20 5.11
C LEU A 101 0.50 -8.39 4.75
N GLY A 102 -0.07 -9.43 4.13
CA GLY A 102 0.68 -10.61 3.69
C GLY A 102 1.30 -10.51 2.29
N MET A 103 1.12 -9.41 1.57
CA MET A 103 1.73 -9.20 0.25
C MET A 103 3.15 -8.66 0.36
N GLY A 104 4.03 -9.13 -0.52
CA GLY A 104 5.39 -8.59 -0.65
C GLY A 104 5.40 -7.20 -1.28
N VAL A 105 6.14 -6.25 -0.72
CA VAL A 105 6.21 -4.88 -1.23
C VAL A 105 7.46 -4.67 -2.08
N SER A 106 7.28 -4.14 -3.29
CA SER A 106 8.34 -3.83 -4.24
C SER A 106 8.17 -2.44 -4.86
N THR A 107 9.24 -1.92 -5.45
CA THR A 107 9.21 -0.69 -6.24
C THR A 107 9.52 -1.01 -7.69
N ALA A 108 9.03 -0.17 -8.61
CA ALA A 108 9.46 -0.21 -10.01
C ALA A 108 10.98 -0.01 -10.10
N ALA A 109 11.61 -0.56 -11.14
CA ALA A 109 13.06 -0.78 -11.21
C ALA A 109 13.94 0.45 -10.97
N SER A 110 13.48 1.66 -11.32
CA SER A 110 14.20 2.92 -11.13
C SER A 110 13.81 3.69 -9.87
N LEU A 111 12.77 3.23 -9.15
CA LEU A 111 12.23 3.95 -8.01
C LEU A 111 12.91 3.53 -6.71
N ILE A 112 13.60 4.48 -6.09
CA ILE A 112 14.27 4.31 -4.80
C ILE A 112 13.58 5.22 -3.79
N ILE A 113 12.86 4.59 -2.86
CA ILE A 113 12.13 5.29 -1.78
C ILE A 113 12.34 4.58 -0.44
N SER A 114 12.25 5.36 0.64
CA SER A 114 12.40 4.86 2.01
C SER A 114 11.30 3.88 2.38
N LYS A 115 11.52 3.08 3.43
CA LYS A 115 10.47 2.20 3.98
C LYS A 115 9.28 3.01 4.49
N VAL A 116 9.54 4.13 5.16
CA VAL A 116 8.54 5.07 5.65
C VAL A 116 7.63 5.53 4.50
N ARG A 117 8.22 5.97 3.37
CA ARG A 117 7.45 6.35 2.18
C ARG A 117 6.67 5.20 1.58
N LYS A 118 7.21 3.98 1.55
CA LYS A 118 6.43 2.81 1.09
C LYS A 118 5.20 2.59 1.96
N VAL A 119 5.35 2.67 3.28
CA VAL A 119 4.22 2.53 4.22
C VAL A 119 3.21 3.66 4.04
N ALA A 120 3.66 4.91 3.95
CA ALA A 120 2.78 6.07 3.73
C ALA A 120 1.97 5.94 2.43
N LEU A 121 2.61 5.55 1.33
CA LEU A 121 1.94 5.35 0.04
C LEU A 121 0.92 4.19 0.10
N CYS A 122 1.27 3.07 0.74
CA CYS A 122 0.33 1.96 0.91
C CYS A 122 -0.85 2.34 1.81
N LEU A 123 -0.59 3.10 2.87
CA LEU A 123 -1.63 3.54 3.81
C LEU A 123 -2.61 4.51 3.15
N TYR A 124 -2.10 5.44 2.32
CA TYR A 124 -2.93 6.29 1.48
C TYR A 124 -3.87 5.48 0.58
N ASP A 125 -3.34 4.45 -0.10
CA ASP A 125 -4.10 3.64 -1.05
C ASP A 125 -5.12 2.71 -0.35
N ILE A 126 -4.75 2.10 0.78
CA ILE A 126 -5.64 1.30 1.64
C ILE A 126 -6.86 2.11 2.08
N CYS A 127 -6.65 3.39 2.40
CA CYS A 127 -7.70 4.28 2.89
C CYS A 127 -8.47 5.02 1.79
N TYR A 128 -8.28 4.66 0.51
CA TYR A 128 -8.88 5.40 -0.61
C TYR A 128 -10.41 5.50 -0.51
N TYR A 129 -11.07 4.42 -0.07
CA TYR A 129 -12.53 4.36 0.12
C TYR A 129 -12.96 4.71 1.56
N GLY A 130 -12.04 5.08 2.43
CA GLY A 130 -12.32 5.45 3.82
C GLY A 130 -11.41 4.76 4.82
N PHE A 131 -11.72 4.91 6.11
CA PHE A 131 -10.84 4.50 7.22
C PHE A 131 -11.36 3.29 8.00
N SER A 132 -12.34 2.57 7.46
CA SER A 132 -13.01 1.43 8.11
C SER A 132 -13.04 0.25 7.15
N GLU A 133 -12.32 -0.83 7.47
CA GLU A 133 -12.34 -2.05 6.65
C GLU A 133 -13.77 -2.58 6.46
N LEU A 134 -14.56 -2.60 7.54
CA LEU A 134 -15.95 -3.05 7.48
C LEU A 134 -16.74 -2.25 6.43
N SER A 135 -16.65 -0.92 6.47
CA SER A 135 -17.38 -0.04 5.55
C SER A 135 -16.90 -0.20 4.11
N ILE A 136 -15.58 -0.37 3.90
CA ILE A 136 -14.99 -0.62 2.59
C ILE A 136 -15.50 -1.96 2.02
N GLN A 137 -15.58 -3.00 2.83
CA GLN A 137 -16.06 -4.32 2.40
C GLN A 137 -17.59 -4.34 2.17
N GLU A 138 -18.35 -3.54 2.91
CA GLU A 138 -19.79 -3.34 2.67
C GLU A 138 -20.03 -2.62 1.33
N GLU A 139 -19.25 -1.59 1.03
CA GLU A 139 -19.31 -0.88 -0.26
C GLU A 139 -18.96 -1.82 -1.43
N GLN A 140 -17.92 -2.66 -1.28
CA GLN A 140 -17.58 -3.67 -2.28
C GLN A 140 -18.75 -4.62 -2.55
N ARG A 141 -19.40 -5.11 -1.49
CA ARG A 141 -20.54 -6.04 -1.62
C ARG A 141 -21.70 -5.37 -2.34
N ALA A 142 -22.03 -4.13 -1.97
CA ALA A 142 -23.06 -3.36 -2.64
C ALA A 142 -22.75 -3.19 -4.14
N PHE A 143 -21.49 -2.91 -4.48
CA PHE A 143 -21.04 -2.81 -5.87
C PHE A 143 -21.19 -4.15 -6.63
N GLN A 144 -20.83 -5.27 -6.01
CA GLN A 144 -20.99 -6.60 -6.61
C GLN A 144 -22.47 -6.96 -6.85
N GLU A 145 -23.33 -6.65 -5.88
CA GLU A 145 -24.78 -6.86 -5.98
C GLU A 145 -25.41 -6.00 -7.08
N GLU A 146 -24.99 -4.74 -7.21
CA GLU A 146 -25.51 -3.81 -8.23
C GLU A 146 -25.12 -4.23 -9.66
N PHE A 147 -23.89 -4.72 -9.86
CA PHE A 147 -23.36 -5.01 -11.19
C PHE A 147 -23.32 -6.50 -11.56
N GLY A 148 -23.76 -7.40 -10.67
CA GLY A 148 -23.89 -8.84 -10.93
C GLY A 148 -22.55 -9.55 -11.15
N LEU A 149 -21.51 -9.16 -10.39
CA LEU A 149 -20.15 -9.71 -10.45
C LEU A 149 -19.93 -10.83 -9.42
#